data_AF-A0ABD6B2Y2-F1
#
_entry.id   AF-A0ABD6B2Y2-F1
#
_cell.length_a   1.000
_cell.length_b   1.000
_cell.length_c   1.000
_cell.angle_alpha   90.00
_cell.angle_beta   90.00
_cell.angle_gamma   90.00
#
_symmetry.space_group_name_H-M   'P 1'
#
loop_
_entity.id
_entity.type
_entity.pdbx_description
1 polymer ?
#
loop_
_entity_poly.entity_id
_entity_poly.type
_entity_poly.pdbx_seq_one_letter_code
_entity_poly.pdbx_strand_id
1 'polypeptide(L)' 'MQQSPELAVVRYGEVGIKSDKVRGQMLDRLADNVRAVLDDRGIPGEVERTWSRLLIRAADGDDGFVADEAARAAA' A
#
# COMPACT_ATOMS: atom_id res chain seq x y z
N MET A 1 -17.82 -0.81 19.77
CA MET A 1 -16.98 -1.76 19.02
C MET A 1 -16.13 -0.96 18.05
N GLN A 2 -14.82 -1.01 18.16
CA GLN A 2 -13.95 -0.49 17.09
C GLN A 2 -14.05 -1.51 15.96
N GLN A 3 -14.52 -1.08 14.79
CA GLN A 3 -14.50 -1.94 13.61
C GLN A 3 -13.05 -2.12 13.17
N SER A 4 -12.66 -3.34 12.81
CA SER A 4 -11.37 -3.58 12.18
C SER A 4 -11.35 -2.87 10.82
N PRO A 5 -10.31 -2.10 10.50
CA PRO A 5 -10.24 -1.41 9.22
C PRO A 5 -10.11 -2.41 8.07
N GLU A 6 -10.76 -2.11 6.94
CA GLU A 6 -10.70 -2.91 5.70
C GLU A 6 -9.58 -2.45 4.74
N LEU A 7 -8.85 -1.39 5.10
CA LEU A 7 -7.93 -0.68 4.22
C LEU A 7 -6.68 -0.20 4.97
N ALA A 8 -5.50 -0.46 4.42
CA ALA A 8 -4.27 0.19 4.85
C ALA A 8 -3.90 1.34 3.88
N VAL A 9 -3.44 2.46 4.43
CA VAL A 9 -3.03 3.63 3.63
C VAL A 9 -1.54 3.87 3.84
N VAL A 10 -0.77 3.81 2.76
CA VAL A 10 0.66 4.08 2.78
C VAL A 10 0.90 5.54 2.42
N ARG A 11 1.53 6.27 3.33
CA ARG A 11 1.98 7.66 3.14
C ARG A 11 3.48 7.66 2.88
N TYR A 12 3.92 8.47 1.94
CA TYR A 12 5.34 8.73 1.71
C TYR A 12 5.65 10.21 1.95
N GLY A 13 6.88 10.51 2.36
CA GLY A 13 7.35 11.88 2.56
C GLY A 13 7.55 12.58 1.22
N GLU A 14 6.93 13.74 1.02
CA GLU A 14 6.85 14.41 -0.29
C GLU A 14 7.69 15.69 -0.39
N VAL A 15 8.59 15.95 0.57
CA VAL A 15 9.36 17.22 0.59
C VAL A 15 10.35 17.26 -0.58
N GLY A 16 9.95 17.89 -1.69
CA GLY A 16 10.84 18.26 -2.79
C GLY A 16 10.53 17.68 -4.18
N ILE A 17 9.47 16.89 -4.36
CA ILE A 17 9.10 16.38 -5.68
C ILE A 17 8.41 17.48 -6.50
N LYS A 18 9.16 18.05 -7.46
CA LYS A 18 8.71 19.14 -8.34
C LYS A 18 8.16 18.69 -9.70
N SER A 19 8.25 17.40 -10.03
CA SER A 19 7.84 16.84 -11.32
C SER A 19 6.85 15.70 -11.14
N ASP A 20 5.69 15.80 -11.79
CA ASP A 20 4.66 14.76 -11.73
C ASP A 20 5.08 13.47 -12.42
N LYS A 21 5.92 13.55 -13.47
CA LYS A 21 6.50 12.36 -14.11
C LYS A 21 7.40 11.59 -13.13
N VAL A 22 8.29 12.30 -12.44
CA VAL A 22 9.18 11.69 -11.45
C VAL A 22 8.38 11.15 -10.26
N ARG A 23 7.34 11.88 -9.82
CA ARG A 23 6.39 11.41 -8.80
C ARG A 23 5.76 10.09 -9.20
N GLY A 24 5.26 9.99 -10.43
CA GLY A 24 4.65 8.78 -10.95
C GLY A 24 5.61 7.59 -10.93
N GLN A 25 6.83 7.76 -11.45
CA GLN A 25 7.84 6.70 -11.46
C GLN A 25 8.26 6.26 -10.04
N MET A 26 8.36 7.21 -9.12
CA MET A 26 8.64 6.92 -7.71
C MET A 26 7.50 6.11 -7.08
N LEU A 27 6.24 6.51 -7.34
CA LEU A 27 5.06 5.80 -6.84
C LEU A 27 4.93 4.40 -7.44
N ASP A 28 5.28 4.21 -8.71
CA ASP A 28 5.27 2.90 -9.36
C ASP A 28 6.26 1.97 -8.66
N ARG A 29 7.49 2.45 -8.45
CA ARG A 29 8.52 1.69 -7.72
C ARG A 29 8.13 1.42 -6.27
N LEU A 30 7.49 2.38 -5.60
CA LEU A 30 7.01 2.18 -4.24
C LEU A 30 5.92 1.10 -4.20
N ALA A 31 4.97 1.12 -5.14
CA ALA A 31 3.93 0.10 -5.23
C ALA A 31 4.51 -1.29 -5.47
N ASP A 32 5.50 -1.42 -6.35
CA ASP A 32 6.17 -2.71 -6.61
C ASP A 32 6.89 -3.24 -5.37
N ASN A 33 7.59 -2.37 -4.64
CA ASN A 33 8.25 -2.76 -3.39
C ASN A 33 7.24 -3.19 -2.32
N VAL A 34 6.12 -2.48 -2.17
CA VAL A 34 5.07 -2.85 -1.21
C VAL A 34 4.49 -4.21 -1.57
N ARG A 35 4.18 -4.47 -2.85
CA ARG A 35 3.71 -5.79 -3.32
C ARG A 35 4.70 -6.90 -2.94
N ALA A 36 5.98 -6.69 -3.25
CA ALA A 36 7.02 -7.68 -2.94
C ALA A 36 7.11 -8.00 -1.44
N VAL A 37 6.93 -7.00 -0.56
CA VAL A 37 6.94 -7.22 0.90
C VAL A 37 5.67 -7.95 1.37
N LEU A 38 4.51 -7.66 0.79
CA LEU A 38 3.28 -8.41 1.10
C LEU A 38 3.42 -9.87 0.67
N ASP A 39 3.94 -10.11 -0.54
CA ASP A 39 4.17 -11.45 -1.09
C ASP A 39 5.17 -12.24 -0.24
N ASP A 40 6.30 -11.63 0.14
CA ASP A 40 7.33 -12.25 1.00
C ASP A 40 6.78 -12.66 2.37
N ARG A 41 5.80 -11.91 2.89
CA ARG A 41 5.17 -12.17 4.18
C ARG A 41 3.87 -12.98 4.09
N GLY A 42 3.43 -13.33 2.87
CA GLY A 42 2.19 -14.06 2.65
C GLY A 42 0.92 -13.28 3.03
N ILE A 43 0.94 -11.95 2.93
CA ILE A 43 -0.21 -11.09 3.24
C ILE A 43 -1.05 -10.93 1.95
N PRO A 44 -2.32 -11.36 1.93
CA PRO A 44 -3.15 -11.36 0.72
C PRO A 44 -3.74 -9.97 0.43
N GLY A 45 -2.89 -9.05 -0.01
CA GLY A 45 -3.26 -7.65 -0.23
C GLY A 45 -3.00 -7.15 -1.65
N GLU A 46 -3.95 -6.41 -2.22
CA GLU A 46 -3.79 -5.70 -3.48
C GLU A 46 -3.38 -4.24 -3.26
N VAL A 47 -2.33 -3.81 -3.99
CA VAL A 47 -1.78 -2.46 -3.89
C VAL A 47 -2.27 -1.60 -5.05
N GLU A 48 -3.10 -0.61 -4.73
CA GLU A 48 -3.61 0.40 -5.65
C GLU A 48 -2.84 1.72 -5.50
N ARG A 49 -2.42 2.31 -6.62
CA ARG A 49 -1.77 3.62 -6.65
C ARG A 49 -2.80 4.72 -6.88
N THR A 50 -2.86 5.67 -5.96
CA THR A 50 -3.59 6.94 -6.14
C THR A 50 -2.60 8.09 -6.33
N TRP A 51 -3.11 9.31 -6.54
CA TRP A 51 -2.28 10.48 -6.79
C TRP A 51 -1.26 10.78 -5.67
N SER A 52 -1.63 10.58 -4.40
CA SER A 52 -0.83 11.01 -3.25
C SER A 52 -0.60 9.93 -2.20
N ARG A 53 -1.08 8.70 -2.46
CA ARG A 53 -1.08 7.56 -1.54
C ARG A 53 -1.06 6.24 -2.29
N LEU A 54 -0.60 5.19 -1.62
CA LEU A 54 -0.96 3.82 -1.99
C LEU A 54 -2.04 3.31 -1.03
N LEU A 55 -2.94 2.51 -1.55
CA LEU A 55 -4.00 1.83 -0.81
C LEU A 55 -3.75 0.33 -0.87
N ILE A 56 -3.93 -0.36 0.25
CA ILE A 56 -3.84 -1.82 0.32
C ILE A 56 -5.18 -2.37 0.80
N ARG A 57 -5.81 -3.23 -0.01
CA ARG A 57 -7.08 -3.89 0.26
C ARG A 57 -6.90 -5.40 0.25
N ALA A 58 -7.87 -6.13 0.79
CA ALA A 58 -7.97 -7.57 0.58
C ALA A 58 -7.95 -7.89 -0.92
N ALA A 59 -7.22 -8.94 -1.29
CA ALA A 59 -7.36 -9.53 -2.62
C ALA A 59 -8.79 -10.08 -2.80
N ASP A 60 -9.28 -10.10 -4.03
CA ASP A 60 -10.64 -10.54 -4.32
C ASP A 60 -10.92 -11.95 -3.77
N GLY A 61 -11.88 -12.03 -2.84
CA GLY A 61 -12.30 -13.28 -2.19
C GLY A 61 -11.40 -13.76 -1.05
N ASP A 62 -10.47 -12.93 -0.56
CA ASP A 62 -9.61 -13.27 0.58
C ASP A 62 -10.12 -12.66 1.89
N ASP A 63 -10.63 -13.52 2.77
CA ASP A 63 -11.12 -13.15 4.11
C ASP A 63 -9.99 -13.06 5.16
N GLY A 64 -8.76 -13.43 4.79
CA GLY A 64 -7.58 -13.46 5.67
C GLY A 64 -6.84 -12.13 5.76
N PHE A 65 -7.24 -11.12 5.00
CA PHE A 65 -6.58 -9.81 5.00
C PHE A 65 -6.80 -9.06 6.33
N VAL A 66 -5.71 -8.56 6.91
CA VAL A 66 -5.74 -7.69 8.09
C VAL A 66 -5.04 -6.37 7.77
N ALA A 67 -5.81 -5.28 7.71
CA ALA A 67 -5.28 -3.96 7.31
C ALA A 67 -4.14 -3.46 8.22
N ASP A 68 -4.22 -3.71 9.53
CA ASP A 68 -3.17 -3.31 10.47
C ASP A 68 -1.84 -4.05 10.23
N GLU A 69 -1.92 -5.31 9.80
CA GLU A 69 -0.74 -6.10 9.45
C GLU A 69 -0.12 -5.60 8.15
N ALA A 70 -0.96 -5.37 7.12
CA ALA A 70 -0.53 -4.77 5.87
C ALA A 70 0.12 -3.38 6.08
N ALA A 71 -0.46 -2.54 6.94
CA ALA A 71 0.10 -1.24 7.30
C ALA A 71 1.48 -1.35 7.96
N ARG A 72 1.66 -2.33 8.86
CA ARG A 72 2.95 -2.62 9.50
C ARG A 72 3.96 -3.22 8.53
N ALA A 73 3.51 -3.95 7.52
CA ALA A 73 4.38 -4.51 6.50
C ALA A 73 4.90 -3.45 5.52
N ALA A 74 4.07 -2.46 5.21
CA ALA A 74 4.38 -1.40 4.24
C ALA A 74 5.11 -0.18 4.82
N ALA A 75 5.32 -0.12 6.14
CA ALA A 75 6.03 0.96 6.84
C ALA A 75 7.53 0.66 6.98
#